data_AF-A0AAD5BNC6-F1
#
_entry.id   AF-A0AAD5BNC6-F1
#
_cell.length_a   1.000
_cell.length_b   1.000
_cell.length_c   1.000
_cell.angle_alpha   90.00
_cell.angle_beta   90.00
_cell.angle_gamma   90.00
#
_symmetry.space_group_name_H-M   'P 1'
#
loop_
_entity.id
_entity.type
_entity.pdbx_description
1 polymer ?
#
loop_
_entity_poly.entity_id
_entity_poly.type
_entity_poly.pdbx_seq_one_letter_code
_entity_poly.pdbx_strand_id
1 'polypeptide(L)'
;MWTYKDYHTLMAKSSLFQKSLEKTLIKAVVKMKAWKYDEYGSVDVLKVASDVSVPEINDDQVLVKVVAAALNPIDYKRRLGYFKATDSPLPITPGYDVAGVVVKVGSQVKGLKEGDEVYGDINEKALDGPKQFGTLAEYTAVEERLLALKPKNLDFVQAAALPLAIETAYEGLQRAAFGEGKSILVLNGAGGVGSFVIQLAKHVFGQPEKALKAVNETGVAVCITGPIPPPGFSFFLTSNGSILTKLNPYL
;
A
#
# COMPACT_ATOMS: atom_id res chain seq x y z
N MET A 1 58.16 -12.42 1.17
CA MET A 1 57.41 -12.97 0.02
C MET A 1 56.07 -13.45 0.57
N TRP A 2 54.95 -12.80 0.23
CA TRP A 2 53.63 -13.14 0.76
C TRP A 2 53.16 -14.48 0.20
N THR A 3 52.62 -15.36 1.03
CA THR A 3 52.14 -16.67 0.60
C THR A 3 50.71 -16.58 0.06
N TYR A 4 50.31 -17.54 -0.78
CA TYR A 4 48.93 -17.64 -1.29
C TYR A 4 47.86 -17.67 -0.19
N LYS A 5 48.22 -18.17 1.00
CA LYS A 5 47.35 -18.24 2.19
C LYS A 5 47.13 -16.85 2.82
N ASP A 6 48.12 -15.97 2.72
CA ASP A 6 48.04 -14.59 3.24
C ASP A 6 47.09 -13.74 2.39
N TYR A 7 47.08 -13.95 1.06
CA TYR A 7 46.16 -13.28 0.13
C TYR A 7 44.69 -13.63 0.40
N HIS A 8 44.35 -14.91 0.52
CA HIS A 8 42.97 -15.35 0.80
C HIS A 8 42.46 -14.85 2.16
N THR A 9 43.33 -14.83 3.17
CA THR A 9 42.98 -14.31 4.50
C THR A 9 42.72 -12.80 4.46
N LEU A 10 43.49 -12.05 3.65
CA LEU A 10 43.29 -10.61 3.46
C LEU A 10 41.96 -10.31 2.72
N MET A 11 41.65 -11.08 1.67
CA MET A 11 40.41 -10.93 0.90
C MET A 11 39.16 -11.34 1.71
N ALA A 12 39.26 -12.38 2.54
CA ALA A 12 38.19 -12.76 3.45
C ALA A 12 37.93 -11.67 4.52
N LYS A 13 38.99 -11.05 5.07
CA LYS A 13 38.87 -9.93 6.00
C LYS A 13 38.28 -8.68 5.33
N SER A 14 38.63 -8.38 4.07
CA SER A 14 38.05 -7.25 3.34
C SER A 14 36.56 -7.47 3.04
N SER A 15 36.16 -8.69 2.68
CA SER A 15 34.75 -9.05 2.47
C SER A 15 33.92 -8.97 3.75
N LEU A 16 34.45 -9.44 4.88
CA LEU A 16 33.79 -9.32 6.18
C LEU A 16 33.71 -7.87 6.66
N PHE A 17 34.75 -7.08 6.45
CA PHE A 17 34.77 -5.65 6.76
C PHE A 17 33.77 -4.87 5.89
N GLN A 18 33.67 -5.19 4.61
CA GLN A 18 32.70 -4.57 3.69
C GLN A 18 31.26 -4.95 4.04
N LYS A 19 30.99 -6.22 4.37
CA LYS A 19 29.69 -6.65 4.90
C LYS A 19 29.36 -5.99 6.24
N SER A 20 30.36 -5.81 7.11
CA SER A 20 30.18 -5.09 8.37
C SER A 20 29.91 -3.61 8.15
N LEU A 21 30.59 -2.97 7.19
CA LEU A 21 30.36 -1.59 6.79
C LEU A 21 28.99 -1.41 6.16
N GLU A 22 28.57 -2.30 5.26
CA GLU A 22 27.21 -2.31 4.69
C GLU A 22 26.17 -2.48 5.80
N LYS A 23 26.38 -3.41 6.74
CA LYS A 23 25.48 -3.60 7.88
C LYS A 23 25.44 -2.39 8.83
N THR A 24 26.55 -1.66 8.97
CA THR A 24 26.64 -0.41 9.73
C THR A 24 26.06 0.80 8.97
N LEU A 25 26.22 0.86 7.64
CA LEU A 25 25.66 1.88 6.77
C LEU A 25 24.14 1.73 6.62
N ILE A 26 23.63 0.50 6.59
CA ILE A 26 22.19 0.20 6.67
C ILE A 26 21.62 0.63 8.03
N LYS A 27 22.41 0.52 9.11
CA LYS A 27 22.08 1.12 10.42
C LYS A 27 22.17 2.67 10.43
N ALA A 28 22.77 3.30 9.42
CA ALA A 28 23.07 4.73 9.40
C ALA A 28 22.28 5.54 8.35
N VAL A 29 21.36 4.94 7.60
CA VAL A 29 20.40 5.72 6.79
C VAL A 29 19.38 6.33 7.74
N VAL A 30 19.78 7.40 8.41
CA VAL A 30 18.92 8.19 9.31
C VAL A 30 18.12 9.23 8.54
N LYS A 31 18.51 9.50 7.29
CA LYS A 31 17.91 10.51 6.40
C LYS A 31 17.56 9.90 5.04
N MET A 32 16.47 10.38 4.46
CA MET A 32 15.95 9.95 3.17
C MET A 32 15.35 11.11 2.39
N LYS A 33 15.18 10.90 1.09
CA LYS A 33 14.33 11.73 0.24
C LYS A 33 12.88 11.34 0.41
N ALA A 34 12.03 12.35 0.49
CA ALA A 34 10.58 12.16 0.50
C ALA A 34 9.88 13.40 -0.06
N TRP A 35 8.69 13.19 -0.62
CA TRP A 35 7.74 14.28 -0.79
C TRP A 35 7.11 14.62 0.55
N LYS A 36 6.95 15.91 0.85
CA LYS A 36 6.28 16.36 2.07
C LYS A 36 5.45 17.62 1.84
N TYR A 37 4.49 17.86 2.71
CA TYR A 37 3.82 19.14 2.84
C TYR A 37 3.74 19.54 4.32
N ASP A 38 4.07 20.79 4.59
CA ASP A 38 4.09 21.36 5.95
C ASP A 38 2.78 22.09 6.29
N GLU A 39 1.92 22.32 5.30
CA GLU A 39 0.59 22.92 5.41
C GLU A 39 -0.38 22.33 4.37
N TYR A 40 -1.69 22.45 4.61
CA TYR A 40 -2.70 22.01 3.65
C TYR A 40 -2.83 22.99 2.47
N GLY A 41 -3.05 22.49 1.26
CA GLY A 41 -3.23 23.36 0.09
C GLY A 41 -3.23 22.67 -1.29
N SER A 42 -3.21 23.49 -2.35
CA SER A 42 -3.01 23.08 -3.75
C SER A 42 -1.66 22.40 -3.94
N VAL A 43 -1.41 21.75 -5.08
CA VAL A 43 -0.16 20.98 -5.37
C VAL A 43 1.13 21.72 -5.00
N ASP A 44 1.09 23.05 -5.00
CA ASP A 44 2.20 23.94 -4.69
C ASP A 44 2.82 23.74 -3.29
N VAL A 45 2.05 23.24 -2.31
CA VAL A 45 2.57 22.95 -0.96
C VAL A 45 3.42 21.67 -0.90
N LEU A 46 3.35 20.82 -1.92
CA LEU A 46 4.08 19.55 -1.97
C LEU A 46 5.52 19.79 -2.45
N LYS A 47 6.51 19.46 -1.63
CA LYS A 47 7.93 19.67 -1.89
C LYS A 47 8.73 18.39 -1.70
N VAL A 48 9.79 18.21 -2.49
CA VAL A 48 10.79 17.17 -2.25
C VAL A 48 11.76 17.68 -1.17
N ALA A 49 11.90 16.94 -0.09
CA ALA A 49 12.94 17.11 0.91
C ALA A 49 13.97 15.99 0.77
N SER A 50 15.24 16.28 1.11
CA SER A 50 16.36 15.32 0.96
C SER A 50 16.92 14.82 2.29
N ASP A 51 16.38 15.32 3.39
CA ASP A 51 16.85 15.18 4.76
C ASP A 51 15.69 14.85 5.72
N VAL A 52 14.69 14.12 5.23
CA VAL A 52 13.60 13.59 6.05
C VAL A 52 14.13 12.42 6.87
N SER A 53 13.81 12.36 8.16
CA SER A 53 14.26 11.25 8.99
C SER A 53 13.58 9.94 8.56
N VAL A 54 14.35 8.86 8.44
CA VAL A 54 13.78 7.52 8.23
C VAL A 54 12.95 7.15 9.47
N PRO A 55 11.71 6.65 9.32
CA PRO A 55 10.88 6.32 10.46
C PRO A 55 11.47 5.14 11.24
N GLU A 56 11.45 5.24 12.57
CA GLU A 56 11.66 4.07 13.43
C GLU A 56 10.43 3.16 13.37
N ILE A 57 10.66 1.86 13.57
CA ILE A 57 9.60 0.85 13.56
C ILE A 57 9.23 0.45 14.98
N ASN A 58 7.94 0.22 15.21
CA ASN A 58 7.44 -0.45 16.40
C ASN A 58 7.67 -1.97 16.31
N ASP A 59 7.37 -2.67 17.40
CA ASP A 59 7.55 -4.12 17.51
C ASP A 59 6.75 -4.93 16.48
N ASP A 60 5.57 -4.46 16.07
CA ASP A 60 4.68 -5.11 15.11
C ASP A 60 4.85 -4.62 13.66
N GLN A 61 5.86 -3.78 13.42
CA GLN A 61 6.09 -3.14 12.14
C GLN A 61 7.34 -3.66 11.43
N VAL A 62 7.36 -3.46 10.12
CA VAL A 62 8.55 -3.62 9.27
C VAL A 62 8.92 -2.28 8.65
N LEU A 63 10.21 -2.09 8.37
CA LEU A 63 10.68 -0.99 7.55
C LEU A 63 10.77 -1.48 6.11
N VAL A 64 10.06 -0.83 5.20
CA VAL A 64 10.05 -1.16 3.78
C VAL A 64 10.89 -0.13 3.04
N LYS A 65 11.88 -0.60 2.27
CA LYS A 65 12.51 0.19 1.22
C LYS A 65 11.55 0.24 0.03
N VAL A 66 11.01 1.43 -0.23
CA VAL A 66 10.00 1.64 -1.27
C VAL A 66 10.65 1.47 -2.65
N VAL A 67 10.02 0.68 -3.51
CA VAL A 67 10.40 0.54 -4.92
C VAL A 67 9.38 1.25 -5.81
N ALA A 68 8.09 1.11 -5.47
CA ALA A 68 6.99 1.81 -6.15
C ALA A 68 5.90 2.19 -5.14
N ALA A 69 5.15 3.24 -5.48
CA ALA A 69 4.00 3.73 -4.73
C ALA A 69 2.92 4.21 -5.71
N ALA A 70 1.65 4.14 -5.34
CA ALA A 70 0.54 4.54 -6.20
C ALA A 70 -0.27 5.73 -5.67
N LEU A 71 -0.73 6.52 -6.65
CA LEU A 71 -1.64 7.67 -6.58
C LEU A 71 -3.08 7.30 -6.24
N ASN A 72 -3.65 7.73 -5.11
CA ASN A 72 -5.09 7.64 -4.85
C ASN A 72 -5.75 9.01 -4.67
N PRO A 73 -7.07 9.13 -4.97
CA PRO A 73 -7.78 10.39 -4.73
C PRO A 73 -7.75 10.85 -3.27
N ILE A 74 -7.57 9.93 -2.32
CA ILE A 74 -7.45 10.27 -0.90
C ILE A 74 -6.21 11.12 -0.62
N ASP A 75 -5.10 10.91 -1.33
CA ASP A 75 -3.84 11.63 -1.11
C ASP A 75 -4.01 13.13 -1.33
N TYR A 76 -4.59 13.52 -2.48
CA TYR A 76 -4.80 14.93 -2.77
C TYR A 76 -5.94 15.54 -1.94
N LYS A 77 -7.01 14.79 -1.64
CA LYS A 77 -8.11 15.27 -0.79
C LYS A 77 -7.64 15.54 0.63
N ARG A 78 -6.79 14.67 1.18
CA ARG A 78 -6.17 14.86 2.50
C ARG A 78 -5.26 16.07 2.51
N ARG A 79 -4.40 16.21 1.50
CA ARG A 79 -3.51 17.37 1.33
C ARG A 79 -4.25 18.70 1.18
N LEU A 80 -5.45 18.69 0.59
CA LEU A 80 -6.36 19.85 0.54
C LEU A 80 -7.04 20.17 1.89
N GLY A 81 -6.83 19.34 2.92
CA GLY A 81 -7.35 19.55 4.27
C GLY A 81 -8.79 19.06 4.50
N TYR A 82 -9.33 18.23 3.60
CA TYR A 82 -10.72 17.74 3.72
C TYR A 82 -10.94 16.84 4.95
N PHE A 83 -9.87 16.29 5.52
CA PHE A 83 -9.91 15.39 6.68
C PHE A 83 -9.13 15.93 7.88
N LYS A 84 -8.84 17.24 7.93
CA LYS A 84 -7.95 17.86 8.94
C LYS A 84 -8.36 17.61 10.40
N ALA A 85 -9.63 17.31 10.67
CA ALA A 85 -10.15 17.08 12.01
C ALA A 85 -9.70 15.73 12.62
N THR A 86 -9.34 14.77 11.76
CA THR A 86 -8.93 13.41 12.14
C THR A 86 -7.61 13.03 11.47
N ASP A 87 -6.84 14.02 11.00
CA ASP A 87 -5.54 13.82 10.36
C ASP A 87 -4.43 13.69 11.41
N SER A 88 -3.33 13.08 10.98
CA SER A 88 -2.08 13.13 11.71
C SER A 88 -1.48 14.55 11.67
N PRO A 89 -0.60 14.88 12.63
CA PRO A 89 0.05 16.18 12.67
C PRO A 89 0.89 16.42 11.41
N LEU A 90 0.87 17.67 10.93
CA LEU A 90 1.84 18.16 9.95
C LEU A 90 3.25 18.20 10.59
N PRO A 91 4.34 18.05 9.79
CA PRO A 91 4.36 17.84 8.35
C PRO A 91 4.03 16.40 7.95
N ILE A 92 3.49 16.19 6.75
CA ILE A 92 3.09 14.85 6.26
C ILE A 92 3.87 14.49 5.00
N THR A 93 4.36 13.25 4.96
CA THR A 93 4.75 12.56 3.73
C THR A 93 3.52 11.81 3.19
N PRO A 94 3.00 12.11 1.99
CA PRO A 94 1.81 11.45 1.46
C PRO A 94 2.10 10.05 0.89
N GLY A 95 1.03 9.37 0.43
CA GLY A 95 1.08 8.05 -0.19
C GLY A 95 0.55 6.96 0.73
N TYR A 96 -0.36 6.15 0.20
CA TYR A 96 -1.01 5.02 0.89
C TYR A 96 -0.47 3.68 0.41
N ASP A 97 -0.43 3.50 -0.91
CA ASP A 97 -0.02 2.23 -1.50
C ASP A 97 1.51 2.14 -1.63
N VAL A 98 2.06 0.98 -1.30
CA VAL A 98 3.49 0.66 -1.44
C VAL A 98 3.68 -0.71 -2.08
N ALA A 99 4.74 -0.85 -2.88
CA ALA A 99 5.44 -2.12 -3.07
C ALA A 99 6.94 -1.90 -2.89
N GLY A 100 7.59 -2.82 -2.17
CA GLY A 100 9.00 -2.65 -1.83
C GLY A 100 9.60 -3.87 -1.15
N VAL A 101 10.76 -3.68 -0.54
CA VAL A 101 11.54 -4.75 0.10
C VAL A 101 11.67 -4.47 1.59
N VAL A 102 11.38 -5.46 2.42
CA VAL A 102 11.59 -5.38 3.87
C VAL A 102 13.08 -5.27 4.19
N VAL A 103 13.49 -4.26 4.95
CA VAL A 103 14.89 -4.03 5.34
C VAL A 103 15.15 -4.06 6.84
N LYS A 104 14.11 -4.05 7.66
CA LYS A 104 14.18 -4.19 9.13
C LYS A 104 12.84 -4.75 9.61
N VAL A 105 12.88 -5.62 10.62
CA VAL A 105 11.67 -6.21 11.23
C VAL A 105 11.61 -5.93 12.73
N GLY A 106 10.41 -5.62 13.23
CA GLY A 106 10.12 -5.47 14.64
C GLY A 106 10.13 -6.82 15.37
N SER A 107 10.22 -6.79 16.69
CA SER A 107 10.41 -7.99 17.52
C SER A 107 9.18 -8.93 17.56
N GLN A 108 7.99 -8.43 17.20
CA GLN A 108 6.73 -9.16 17.21
C GLN A 108 6.22 -9.54 15.82
N VAL A 109 6.95 -9.18 14.75
CA VAL A 109 6.69 -9.60 13.37
C VAL A 109 7.00 -11.09 13.21
N LYS A 110 6.10 -11.86 12.58
CA LYS A 110 6.22 -13.34 12.52
C LYS A 110 6.16 -13.94 11.11
N GLY A 111 5.42 -13.31 10.21
CA GLY A 111 5.17 -13.73 8.83
C GLY A 111 6.11 -13.09 7.79
N LEU A 112 6.78 -11.98 8.12
CA LEU A 112 7.71 -11.27 7.24
C LEU A 112 9.15 -11.30 7.77
N LYS A 113 10.12 -11.28 6.86
CA LYS A 113 11.56 -11.16 7.17
C LYS A 113 12.26 -10.16 6.25
N GLU A 114 13.44 -9.71 6.65
CA GLU A 114 14.33 -8.92 5.81
C GLU A 114 14.58 -9.62 4.45
N GLY A 115 14.47 -8.85 3.37
CA GLY A 115 14.58 -9.33 1.99
C GLY A 115 13.26 -9.75 1.34
N ASP A 116 12.16 -9.83 2.09
CA ASP A 116 10.85 -10.12 1.48
C ASP A 116 10.36 -8.96 0.61
N GLU A 117 9.87 -9.29 -0.59
CA GLU A 117 9.15 -8.36 -1.46
C GLU A 117 7.69 -8.30 -1.00
N VAL A 118 7.21 -7.11 -0.68
CA VAL A 118 5.88 -6.89 -0.07
C VAL A 118 5.12 -5.78 -0.79
N TYR A 119 3.80 -5.77 -0.61
CA TYR A 119 2.91 -4.71 -1.07
C TYR A 119 1.70 -4.55 -0.13
N GLY A 120 1.11 -3.35 -0.09
CA GLY A 120 -0.08 -3.05 0.73
C GLY A 120 -0.47 -1.57 0.79
N ASP A 121 -1.68 -1.30 1.31
CA ASP A 121 -2.09 0.04 1.78
C ASP A 121 -1.66 0.18 3.24
N ILE A 122 -0.77 1.14 3.51
CA ILE A 122 -0.14 1.30 4.82
C ILE A 122 -1.08 1.88 5.89
N ASN A 123 -2.33 2.24 5.57
CA ASN A 123 -3.25 2.87 6.52
C ASN A 123 -4.49 2.00 6.77
N GLU A 124 -4.52 1.31 7.92
CA GLU A 124 -5.68 0.50 8.34
C GLU A 124 -7.00 1.27 8.29
N LYS A 125 -7.00 2.49 8.83
CA LYS A 125 -8.14 3.41 8.82
C LYS A 125 -7.82 4.63 7.98
N ALA A 126 -8.26 4.61 6.74
CA ALA A 126 -7.86 5.61 5.76
C ALA A 126 -8.22 7.07 6.14
N LEU A 127 -9.21 7.30 7.01
CA LEU A 127 -9.65 8.65 7.39
C LEU A 127 -9.33 9.05 8.85
N ASP A 128 -8.83 8.13 9.67
CA ASP A 128 -8.69 8.31 11.11
C ASP A 128 -7.24 8.04 11.54
N GLY A 129 -6.46 9.11 11.70
CA GLY A 129 -5.06 9.06 12.13
C GLY A 129 -4.15 8.24 11.21
N PRO A 130 -4.08 8.52 9.89
CA PRO A 130 -3.17 7.79 9.00
C PRO A 130 -1.71 8.04 9.37
N LYS A 131 -0.78 7.29 8.79
CA LYS A 131 0.65 7.49 9.03
C LYS A 131 1.12 8.88 8.54
N GLN A 132 1.93 9.53 9.37
CA GLN A 132 2.63 10.78 9.01
C GLN A 132 3.72 10.55 7.95
N PHE A 133 4.31 9.35 7.94
CA PHE A 133 5.38 8.93 7.03
C PHE A 133 4.84 7.99 5.95
N GLY A 134 4.22 8.56 4.91
CA GLY A 134 3.62 7.84 3.80
C GLY A 134 4.61 7.18 2.83
N THR A 135 4.09 6.71 1.70
CA THR A 135 4.83 5.88 0.73
C THR A 135 5.57 6.67 -0.34
N LEU A 136 5.35 7.99 -0.47
CA LEU A 136 6.13 8.85 -1.36
C LEU A 136 7.49 9.25 -0.74
N ALA A 137 8.23 8.25 -0.29
CA ALA A 137 9.54 8.34 0.35
C ALA A 137 10.39 7.13 -0.03
N GLU A 138 11.69 7.17 0.26
CA GLU A 138 12.56 6.01 0.04
C GLU A 138 12.28 4.86 1.04
N TYR A 139 11.75 5.18 2.23
CA TYR A 139 11.41 4.20 3.27
C TYR A 139 10.08 4.56 3.97
N THR A 140 9.34 3.53 4.39
CA THR A 140 8.13 3.68 5.22
C THR A 140 8.00 2.54 6.23
N ALA A 141 7.38 2.83 7.38
CA ALA A 141 7.16 1.87 8.46
C ALA A 141 5.70 1.39 8.46
N VAL A 142 5.50 0.08 8.39
CA VAL A 142 4.17 -0.51 8.15
C VAL A 142 3.95 -1.70 9.08
N GLU A 143 2.77 -1.79 9.68
CA GLU A 143 2.37 -2.96 10.47
C GLU A 143 2.32 -4.20 9.58
N GLU A 144 2.84 -5.32 10.08
CA GLU A 144 2.86 -6.59 9.33
C GLU A 144 1.48 -6.96 8.77
N ARG A 145 0.40 -6.69 9.52
CA ARG A 145 -0.98 -7.01 9.13
C ARG A 145 -1.48 -6.28 7.88
N LEU A 146 -0.85 -5.18 7.50
CA LEU A 146 -1.25 -4.37 6.33
C LEU A 146 -0.50 -4.76 5.06
N LEU A 147 0.44 -5.71 5.15
CA LEU A 147 1.25 -6.15 4.03
C LEU A 147 0.93 -7.58 3.63
N ALA A 148 1.08 -7.85 2.34
CA ALA A 148 1.19 -9.19 1.79
C ALA A 148 2.51 -9.36 1.04
N LEU A 149 2.94 -10.61 0.85
CA LEU A 149 4.04 -10.91 -0.05
C LEU A 149 3.63 -10.54 -1.48
N LYS A 150 4.52 -9.85 -2.20
CA LYS A 150 4.29 -9.48 -3.59
C LYS A 150 4.13 -10.74 -4.45
N PRO A 151 3.10 -10.83 -5.31
CA PRO A 151 3.01 -11.90 -6.30
C PRO A 151 4.28 -11.94 -7.17
N LYS A 152 4.80 -13.14 -7.44
CA LYS A 152 6.07 -13.30 -8.17
C LYS A 152 5.96 -12.93 -9.66
N ASN A 153 4.75 -12.99 -10.20
CA ASN A 153 4.41 -12.66 -11.59
C ASN A 153 4.18 -11.16 -11.82
N LEU A 154 4.08 -10.36 -10.76
CA LEU A 154 3.94 -8.91 -10.87
C LEU A 154 5.27 -8.21 -10.60
N ASP A 155 5.57 -7.17 -11.37
CA ASP A 155 6.61 -6.22 -10.99
C ASP A 155 6.16 -5.33 -9.82
N PHE A 156 7.08 -4.53 -9.27
CA PHE A 156 6.76 -3.64 -8.14
C PHE A 156 5.75 -2.55 -8.51
N VAL A 157 5.76 -2.04 -9.74
CA VAL A 157 4.83 -0.99 -10.18
C VAL A 157 3.42 -1.54 -10.27
N GLN A 158 3.26 -2.72 -10.87
CA GLN A 158 2.00 -3.44 -10.96
C GLN A 158 1.47 -3.78 -9.57
N ALA A 159 2.32 -4.28 -8.67
CA ALA A 159 1.93 -4.60 -7.30
C ALA A 159 1.50 -3.35 -6.51
N ALA A 160 2.24 -2.25 -6.60
CA ALA A 160 1.90 -1.01 -5.91
C ALA A 160 0.58 -0.39 -6.39
N ALA A 161 0.14 -0.67 -7.63
CA ALA A 161 -1.10 -0.15 -8.19
C ALA A 161 -2.38 -0.82 -7.67
N LEU A 162 -2.26 -1.87 -6.84
CA LEU A 162 -3.38 -2.69 -6.39
C LEU A 162 -4.02 -2.25 -5.07
N PRO A 163 -3.29 -2.05 -3.95
CA PRO A 163 -3.81 -2.36 -2.61
C PRO A 163 -5.09 -1.61 -2.22
N LEU A 164 -5.05 -0.28 -2.10
CA LEU A 164 -6.22 0.50 -1.70
C LEU A 164 -7.40 0.26 -2.65
N ALA A 165 -7.14 0.26 -3.96
CA ALA A 165 -8.19 0.16 -4.96
C ALA A 165 -8.87 -1.22 -4.99
N ILE A 166 -8.08 -2.30 -4.92
CA ILE A 166 -8.59 -3.67 -4.98
C ILE A 166 -9.26 -4.08 -3.66
N GLU A 167 -8.73 -3.64 -2.52
CA GLU A 167 -9.34 -3.88 -1.21
C GLU A 167 -10.67 -3.14 -1.08
N THR A 168 -10.74 -1.88 -1.54
CA THR A 168 -12.00 -1.11 -1.61
C THR A 168 -13.04 -1.84 -2.45
N ALA A 169 -12.65 -2.33 -3.63
CA ALA A 169 -13.56 -3.06 -4.53
C ALA A 169 -14.06 -4.36 -3.88
N TYR A 170 -13.17 -5.12 -3.27
CA TYR A 170 -13.48 -6.38 -2.60
C TYR A 170 -14.43 -6.18 -1.41
N GLU A 171 -14.13 -5.23 -0.50
CA GLU A 171 -14.97 -4.94 0.65
C GLU A 171 -16.36 -4.41 0.22
N GLY A 172 -16.41 -3.55 -0.80
CA GLY A 172 -17.67 -3.06 -1.37
C GLY A 172 -18.56 -4.18 -1.89
N LEU A 173 -17.99 -5.14 -2.63
CA LEU A 173 -18.71 -6.33 -3.11
C LEU A 173 -19.21 -7.21 -1.95
N GLN A 174 -18.39 -7.41 -0.92
CA GLN A 174 -18.81 -8.15 0.28
C GLN A 174 -19.97 -7.48 1.01
N ARG A 175 -19.89 -6.15 1.23
CA ARG A 175 -20.95 -5.39 1.90
C ARG A 175 -22.24 -5.32 1.09
N ALA A 176 -22.14 -5.35 -0.23
CA ALA A 176 -23.29 -5.51 -1.12
C ALA A 176 -23.89 -6.92 -1.11
N ALA A 177 -23.27 -7.86 -0.39
CA ALA A 177 -23.56 -9.29 -0.45
C ALA A 177 -23.63 -9.79 -1.91
N PHE A 178 -22.75 -9.28 -2.78
CA PHE A 178 -22.71 -9.68 -4.18
C PHE A 178 -22.22 -11.13 -4.31
N GLY A 179 -22.74 -11.84 -5.32
CA GLY A 179 -22.42 -13.25 -5.57
C GLY A 179 -23.17 -13.78 -6.80
N GLU A 180 -23.07 -15.08 -7.00
CA GLU A 180 -23.66 -15.79 -8.14
C GLU A 180 -25.15 -15.47 -8.36
N GLY A 181 -25.55 -15.32 -9.62
CA GLY A 181 -26.93 -15.00 -10.01
C GLY A 181 -27.37 -13.54 -9.78
N LYS A 182 -26.54 -12.69 -9.15
CA LYS A 182 -26.84 -11.27 -8.96
C LYS A 182 -26.31 -10.41 -10.10
N SER A 183 -26.95 -9.27 -10.33
CA SER A 183 -26.48 -8.21 -11.23
C SER A 183 -25.97 -7.00 -10.44
N ILE A 184 -24.99 -6.30 -11.00
CA ILE A 184 -24.38 -5.10 -10.40
C ILE A 184 -24.24 -4.00 -11.44
N LEU A 185 -24.53 -2.76 -11.05
CA LEU A 185 -24.18 -1.56 -11.82
C LEU A 185 -22.96 -0.90 -11.18
N VAL A 186 -21.88 -0.79 -11.96
CA VAL A 186 -20.64 -0.14 -11.55
C VAL A 186 -20.60 1.27 -12.12
N LEU A 187 -20.80 2.27 -11.26
CA LEU A 187 -20.63 3.67 -11.64
C LEU A 187 -19.12 4.00 -11.70
N ASN A 188 -18.68 4.71 -12.74
CA ASN A 188 -17.27 5.00 -12.99
C ASN A 188 -16.37 3.76 -13.13
N GLY A 189 -16.87 2.72 -13.82
CA GLY A 189 -16.18 1.43 -13.99
C GLY A 189 -14.80 1.47 -14.65
N ALA A 190 -14.41 2.58 -15.30
CA ALA A 190 -13.08 2.76 -15.89
C ALA A 190 -12.03 3.32 -14.91
N GLY A 191 -12.43 3.73 -13.69
CA GLY A 191 -11.49 4.22 -12.67
C GLY A 191 -10.78 3.08 -11.92
N GLY A 192 -9.80 3.41 -11.08
CA GLY A 192 -9.01 2.43 -10.32
C GLY A 192 -9.86 1.39 -9.58
N VAL A 193 -10.71 1.84 -8.65
CA VAL A 193 -11.63 0.94 -7.92
C VAL A 193 -12.65 0.28 -8.84
N GLY A 194 -13.28 1.05 -9.74
CA GLY A 194 -14.35 0.55 -10.60
C GLY A 194 -13.91 -0.60 -11.51
N SER A 195 -12.68 -0.53 -12.02
CA SER A 195 -12.09 -1.57 -12.85
C SER A 195 -11.86 -2.87 -12.06
N PHE A 196 -11.47 -2.78 -10.79
CA PHE A 196 -11.36 -3.94 -9.91
C PHE A 196 -12.73 -4.50 -9.51
N VAL A 197 -13.75 -3.67 -9.29
CA VAL A 197 -15.12 -4.18 -9.04
C VAL A 197 -15.58 -5.07 -10.19
N ILE A 198 -15.37 -4.65 -11.44
CA ILE A 198 -15.73 -5.44 -12.63
C ILE A 198 -14.96 -6.77 -12.66
N GLN A 199 -13.65 -6.72 -12.44
CA GLN A 199 -12.80 -7.91 -12.48
C GLN A 199 -13.12 -8.89 -11.34
N LEU A 200 -13.23 -8.41 -10.11
CA LEU A 200 -13.54 -9.22 -8.93
C LEU A 200 -14.95 -9.82 -9.01
N ALA A 201 -15.94 -9.04 -9.46
CA ALA A 201 -17.29 -9.56 -9.67
C ALA A 201 -17.28 -10.77 -10.62
N LYS A 202 -16.52 -10.69 -11.72
CA LYS A 202 -16.44 -11.74 -12.73
C LYS A 202 -15.60 -12.95 -12.29
N HIS A 203 -14.43 -12.70 -11.71
CA HIS A 203 -13.41 -13.73 -11.52
C HIS A 203 -13.35 -14.30 -10.11
N VAL A 204 -13.88 -13.59 -9.12
CA VAL A 204 -13.76 -13.96 -7.70
C VAL A 204 -15.11 -14.29 -7.06
N PHE A 205 -16.16 -13.50 -7.33
CA PHE A 205 -17.46 -13.63 -6.64
C PHE A 205 -18.51 -14.47 -7.40
N GLY A 206 -18.28 -14.83 -8.66
CA GLY A 206 -19.16 -15.71 -9.44
C GLY A 206 -19.81 -15.02 -10.64
N GLN A 207 -19.72 -15.65 -11.81
CA GLN A 207 -20.08 -15.08 -13.11
C GLN A 207 -21.55 -14.66 -13.22
N PRO A 208 -21.86 -13.49 -13.82
CA PRO A 208 -23.14 -13.29 -14.48
C PRO A 208 -22.99 -13.55 -15.98
N GLU A 209 -23.80 -14.45 -16.55
CA GLU A 209 -23.93 -14.70 -18.00
C GLU A 209 -24.29 -13.44 -18.83
N LYS A 210 -24.46 -12.28 -18.20
CA LYS A 210 -24.76 -11.01 -18.85
C LYS A 210 -23.87 -9.92 -18.28
N ALA A 211 -22.88 -9.51 -19.08
CA ALA A 211 -22.06 -8.35 -18.80
C ALA A 211 -22.93 -7.08 -18.72
N LEU A 212 -22.79 -6.35 -17.61
CA LEU A 212 -22.90 -4.88 -17.50
C LEU A 212 -23.97 -4.21 -18.39
N LYS A 213 -25.25 -4.28 -18.01
CA LYS A 213 -26.24 -3.24 -18.34
C LYS A 213 -27.52 -3.34 -17.51
N ALA A 214 -27.95 -2.18 -16.99
CA ALA A 214 -29.19 -1.87 -16.25
C ALA A 214 -29.52 -2.77 -15.04
N VAL A 215 -29.60 -2.13 -13.87
CA VAL A 215 -30.09 -2.72 -12.62
C VAL A 215 -31.52 -3.24 -12.84
N ASN A 216 -31.75 -4.54 -12.60
CA ASN A 216 -33.11 -5.08 -12.45
C ASN A 216 -33.62 -4.82 -11.02
N GLU A 217 -34.87 -5.13 -10.70
CA GLU A 217 -35.49 -4.84 -9.39
C GLU A 217 -34.76 -5.44 -8.17
N THR A 218 -33.79 -6.34 -8.38
CA THR A 218 -33.00 -7.01 -7.33
C THR A 218 -31.51 -6.66 -7.34
N GLY A 219 -31.06 -5.79 -8.26
CA GLY A 219 -29.65 -5.43 -8.40
C GLY A 219 -29.18 -4.37 -7.41
N VAL A 220 -27.88 -4.37 -7.10
CA VAL A 220 -27.25 -3.41 -6.18
C VAL A 220 -26.42 -2.40 -6.97
N ALA A 221 -26.53 -1.11 -6.61
CA ALA A 221 -25.66 -0.05 -7.14
C ALA A 221 -24.49 0.19 -6.17
N VAL A 222 -23.25 0.12 -6.67
CA VAL A 222 -22.06 0.50 -5.90
C VAL A 222 -21.55 1.83 -6.45
N CYS A 223 -21.53 2.86 -5.60
CA CYS A 223 -21.02 4.18 -5.93
C CYS A 223 -19.82 4.52 -5.05
N ILE A 224 -18.76 5.06 -5.68
CA ILE A 224 -17.50 5.41 -5.00
C ILE A 224 -17.49 6.89 -4.57
N THR A 225 -18.50 7.70 -4.95
CA THR A 225 -18.59 9.12 -4.56
C THR A 225 -20.03 9.67 -4.49
N GLY A 226 -20.36 10.35 -3.38
CA GLY A 226 -21.60 11.13 -3.22
C GLY A 226 -22.73 10.40 -2.47
N PRO A 227 -23.75 11.13 -1.98
CA PRO A 227 -24.91 10.53 -1.32
C PRO A 227 -25.66 9.61 -2.30
N ILE A 228 -26.00 8.40 -1.83
CA ILE A 228 -26.60 7.36 -2.67
C ILE A 228 -28.09 7.24 -2.33
N PRO A 229 -29.01 7.49 -3.27
CA PRO A 229 -30.41 7.15 -3.07
C PRO A 229 -30.58 5.61 -3.05
N PRO A 230 -31.46 5.07 -2.20
CA PRO A 230 -31.69 3.62 -2.12
C PRO A 230 -32.02 2.98 -3.48
N PRO A 231 -31.58 1.72 -3.74
CA PRO A 231 -30.77 0.89 -2.85
C PRO A 231 -29.27 1.20 -2.94
N GLY A 232 -28.68 1.70 -1.85
CA GLY A 232 -27.24 1.98 -1.75
C GLY A 232 -26.80 2.26 -0.32
N PHE A 233 -25.51 2.09 -0.04
CA PHE A 233 -24.92 2.25 1.29
C PHE A 233 -23.53 2.90 1.22
N SER A 234 -23.12 3.56 2.29
CA SER A 234 -21.76 4.09 2.45
C SER A 234 -20.93 3.18 3.33
N PHE A 235 -19.62 3.10 3.06
CA PHE A 235 -18.67 2.42 3.93
C PHE A 235 -17.30 3.10 3.90
N PHE A 236 -16.48 2.76 4.89
CA PHE A 236 -15.06 3.11 4.94
C PHE A 236 -14.24 1.82 4.82
N LEU A 237 -13.23 1.84 3.96
CA LEU A 237 -12.27 0.75 3.82
C LEU A 237 -11.56 0.52 5.15
N THR A 238 -11.45 -0.74 5.56
CA THR A 238 -10.49 -1.18 6.57
C THR A 238 -9.41 -2.01 5.89
N SER A 239 -8.22 -1.42 5.70
CA SER A 239 -7.12 -2.07 4.96
C SER A 239 -6.59 -3.30 5.71
N ASN A 240 -6.28 -4.36 4.96
CA ASN A 240 -5.78 -5.62 5.52
C ASN A 240 -5.08 -6.48 4.47
N GLY A 241 -3.79 -6.78 4.69
CA GLY A 241 -2.97 -7.61 3.80
C GLY A 241 -3.47 -9.05 3.60
N SER A 242 -4.37 -9.55 4.45
CA SER A 242 -5.02 -10.84 4.22
C SER A 242 -5.97 -10.83 3.01
N ILE A 243 -6.58 -9.68 2.67
CA ILE A 243 -7.39 -9.53 1.44
C ILE A 243 -6.48 -9.71 0.22
N LEU A 244 -5.32 -9.04 0.22
CA LEU A 244 -4.30 -9.17 -0.83
C LEU A 244 -3.80 -10.61 -0.98
N THR A 245 -3.50 -11.26 0.15
CA THR A 245 -3.11 -12.67 0.18
C THR A 245 -4.19 -13.57 -0.42
N LYS A 246 -5.47 -13.31 -0.10
CA LYS A 246 -6.61 -14.06 -0.64
C LYS A 246 -6.77 -13.86 -2.15
N LEU A 247 -6.46 -12.67 -2.65
CA LEU A 247 -6.61 -12.32 -4.07
C LEU A 247 -5.42 -12.76 -4.93
N ASN A 248 -4.29 -13.14 -4.33
CA ASN A 248 -3.08 -13.59 -5.03
C ASN A 248 -3.31 -14.64 -6.14
N PRO A 249 -4.22 -15.63 -6.02
CA PRO A 249 -4.49 -16.58 -7.12
C PRO A 249 -5.12 -15.96 -8.37
N TYR A 250 -5.61 -14.71 -8.30
CA TYR A 250 -6.28 -13.98 -9.38
C TYR A 250 -5.43 -12.84 -9.96
N LEU A 251 -4.23 -12.63 -9.41
CA LEU A 251 -3.27 -11.59 -9.79
C LEU A 251 -2.16 -12.18 -10.66
#